data_AF-A0A2V8MW38-F1
#
_entry.id   AF-A0A2V8MW38-F1
#
_cell.length_a   1.000
_cell.length_b   1.000
_cell.length_c   1.000
_cell.angle_alpha   90.00
_cell.angle_beta   90.00
_cell.angle_gamma   90.00
#
_symmetry.space_group_name_H-M   'P 1'
#
loop_
_entity.id
_entity.type
_entity.pdbx_description
1 polymer ?
#
loop_
_entity_poly.entity_id
_entity_poly.type
_entity_poly.pdbx_seq_one_letter_code
_entity_poly.pdbx_strand_id
1 'polypeptide(L)' 'AILSVQMMLDWLGNRHDDDRLLRAAEKVEAAVEKLLSEGRTLTYDLIGEVKAARCSEVGAAVEERLRIA' A
#
# COMPACT_ATOMS: atom_id res chain seq x y z
N ALA A 1 7.42 -5.09 -0.28
CA ALA A 1 8.03 -3.93 -0.98
C ALA A 1 7.30 -2.63 -0.68
N ILE A 2 5.98 -2.54 -0.93
CA ILE A 2 5.21 -1.29 -0.76
C ILE A 2 5.29 -0.74 0.67
N LEU A 3 4.98 -1.54 1.70
CA LEU A 3 5.08 -1.06 3.09
C LEU A 3 6.51 -0.72 3.52
N SER A 4 7.53 -1.36 2.93
CA SER A 4 8.93 -0.98 3.16
C SER A 4 9.23 0.44 2.66
N VAL A 5 8.63 0.84 1.53
CA VAL A 5 8.71 2.23 1.03
C VAL A 5 7.94 3.18 1.95
N GLN A 6 6.75 2.79 2.41
CA GLN A 6 5.98 3.57 3.38
C GLN A 6 6.80 3.85 4.65
N MET A 7 7.40 2.82 5.26
CA MET A 7 8.25 2.97 6.45
C MET A 7 9.47 3.86 6.19
N MET A 8 10.06 3.79 4.99
CA MET A 8 11.16 4.67 4.60
C MET A 8 10.69 6.13 4.48
N LEU A 9 9.51 6.38 3.91
CA LEU A 9 8.93 7.73 3.80
C LEU A 9 8.62 8.30 5.18
N ASP A 10 8.01 7.51 6.07
CA ASP A 10 7.74 7.90 7.45
C ASP A 10 9.03 8.25 8.20
N TRP A 11 10.05 7.39 8.09
CA TRP A 11 11.34 7.62 8.73
C TRP A 11 12.03 8.89 8.19
N LEU A 12 12.03 9.10 6.87
CA LEU A 12 12.60 10.32 6.27
C LEU A 12 11.83 11.57 6.68
N GLY A 13 10.49 11.49 6.76
CA GLY A 13 9.64 12.58 7.22
C GLY A 13 9.99 13.00 8.65
N ASN A 14 10.06 12.04 9.57
CA ASN A 14 10.47 12.28 10.96
C ASN A 14 11.91 12.81 11.07
N ARG A 15 12.84 12.26 10.27
CA ARG A 15 14.26 12.65 10.33
C ARG A 15 14.51 14.07 9.82
N HIS A 16 13.71 14.52 8.86
CA HIS A 16 13.92 15.80 8.16
C HIS A 16 12.84 16.84 8.44
N ASP A 17 11.89 16.54 9.33
CA ASP A 17 10.75 17.42 9.66
C ASP A 17 9.94 17.80 8.39
N ASP A 18 9.71 16.82 7.50
CA ASP A 18 8.98 17.01 6.24
C ASP A 18 7.61 16.35 6.28
N ASP A 19 6.58 17.13 6.61
CA ASP A 19 5.18 16.70 6.64
C ASP A 19 4.67 16.13 5.32
N ARG A 20 5.29 16.47 4.17
CA ARG A 20 4.87 15.91 2.88
C ARG A 20 5.22 14.42 2.80
N LEU A 21 6.34 14.02 3.39
CA LEU A 21 6.76 12.62 3.45
C LEU A 21 5.91 11.83 4.45
N LEU A 22 5.58 12.43 5.60
CA LEU A 22 4.66 11.83 6.58
C LEU A 22 3.29 11.57 5.96
N ARG A 23 2.68 12.57 5.32
CA ARG A 23 1.41 12.41 4.61
C ARG A 23 1.49 11.38 3.47
N ALA A 24 2.62 11.30 2.77
CA ALA A 24 2.80 10.29 1.73
C ALA A 24 2.85 8.87 2.33
N ALA A 25 3.52 8.70 3.47
CA ALA A 25 3.56 7.43 4.19
C ALA A 25 2.15 7.00 4.64
N GLU A 26 1.40 7.89 5.29
CA GLU A 26 0.02 7.64 5.72
C GLU A 26 -0.89 7.22 4.55
N LYS A 27 -0.79 7.91 3.40
CA LYS A 27 -1.58 7.58 2.21
C LYS A 27 -1.24 6.19 1.65
N VAL A 28 0.04 5.81 1.63
CA VAL A 28 0.44 4.46 1.17
C VAL A 28 -0.08 3.39 2.13
N GLU A 29 0.01 3.61 3.44
CA GLU A 29 -0.52 2.69 4.45
C GLU A 29 -2.04 2.51 4.30
N ALA A 30 -2.79 3.61 4.25
CA ALA A 30 -4.24 3.59 4.07
C ALA A 30 -4.68 2.91 2.77
N ALA A 31 -3.92 3.09 1.68
CA ALA A 31 -4.21 2.43 0.41
C ALA A 31 -4.08 0.90 0.50
N VAL A 32 -3.05 0.42 1.21
CA VAL A 32 -2.84 -1.02 1.46
C VAL A 32 -3.92 -1.55 2.42
N GLU A 33 -4.21 -0.85 3.52
CA GLU A 33 -5.26 -1.22 4.46
C GLU A 33 -6.61 -1.38 3.77
N LYS A 34 -6.99 -0.40 2.95
CA LYS A 34 -8.24 -0.44 2.20
C LYS A 34 -8.29 -1.65 1.25
N LEU A 35 -7.21 -1.95 0.54
CA LEU A 35 -7.14 -3.13 -0.33
C LEU A 35 -7.39 -4.42 0.46
N LEU A 36 -6.71 -4.56 1.59
CA LEU A 36 -6.82 -5.73 2.46
C LEU A 36 -8.23 -5.89 3.04
N SER A 37 -8.85 -4.78 3.48
CA SER A 37 -10.21 -4.76 4.03
C SER A 37 -11.27 -5.20 3.02
N GLU A 38 -11.04 -4.94 1.73
CA GLU A 38 -11.98 -5.33 0.67
C GLU A 38 -11.89 -6.82 0.31
N GLY A 39 -10.72 -7.45 0.52
CA GLY A 39 -10.56 -8.90 0.37
C GLY A 39 -10.63 -9.46 -1.06
N ARG A 40 -10.64 -8.61 -2.10
CA ARG A 40 -10.91 -9.01 -3.50
C ARG A 40 -9.66 -9.20 -4.38
N THR A 41 -8.74 -8.24 -4.38
CA THR A 41 -7.55 -8.25 -5.25
C THR A 41 -6.30 -8.53 -4.42
N LEU A 42 -6.17 -9.78 -3.96
CA LEU A 42 -5.13 -10.21 -3.02
C LEU A 42 -4.21 -11.27 -3.64
N THR A 43 -3.02 -11.39 -3.06
CA THR A 43 -2.00 -12.39 -3.45
C THR A 43 -2.36 -13.80 -2.95
N TYR A 44 -1.73 -14.80 -3.56
CA TYR A 44 -2.03 -16.22 -3.32
C TYR A 44 -1.81 -16.68 -1.89
N ASP A 45 -0.89 -16.07 -1.16
CA ASP A 45 -0.59 -16.37 0.24
C ASP A 45 -1.72 -15.94 1.20
N LEU A 46 -2.55 -14.99 0.79
CA LEU A 46 -3.68 -14.50 1.58
C LEU A 46 -5.00 -15.25 1.28
N ILE A 47 -5.20 -15.69 0.03
CA ILE A 47 -6.52 -16.22 -0.42
C ILE A 47 -6.46 -17.52 -1.23
N GLY A 48 -5.28 -18.12 -1.39
CA GLY A 48 -5.04 -19.34 -2.17
C GLY A 48 -4.91 -19.09 -3.68
N GLU A 49 -4.17 -19.96 -4.37
CA GLU A 49 -3.81 -19.78 -5.79
C GLU A 49 -5.01 -19.62 -6.73
N VAL A 50 -6.11 -20.36 -6.49
CA VAL A 50 -7.29 -20.38 -7.36
C VAL A 50 -7.98 -19.01 -7.43
N LYS A 51 -7.90 -18.20 -6.36
CA LYS A 51 -8.57 -16.90 -6.27
C LYS A 51 -7.59 -15.73 -6.39
N ALA A 52 -6.29 -16.01 -6.43
CA ALA A 52 -5.24 -15.00 -6.37
C ALA A 52 -5.25 -14.08 -7.58
N ALA A 53 -5.03 -12.78 -7.33
CA ALA A 53 -4.69 -11.83 -8.36
C ALA A 53 -3.19 -11.90 -8.68
N ARG A 54 -2.81 -11.50 -9.90
CA ARG A 54 -1.41 -11.37 -10.29
C ARG A 54 -0.75 -10.22 -9.54
N CYS A 55 0.57 -10.29 -9.36
CA CYS A 55 1.36 -9.24 -8.72
C CYS A 55 1.11 -7.85 -9.33
N SER A 56 1.02 -7.75 -10.67
CA SER A 56 0.72 -6.51 -11.37
C SER A 56 -0.66 -5.94 -11.05
N GLU A 57 -1.65 -6.81 -10.86
CA GLU A 57 -3.03 -6.42 -10.55
C GLU A 57 -3.15 -5.92 -9.11
N VAL A 58 -2.47 -6.59 -8.17
CA VAL A 58 -2.37 -6.14 -6.78
C VAL A 58 -1.66 -4.77 -6.72
N GLY A 59 -0.57 -4.59 -7.46
CA GLY A 59 0.14 -3.31 -7.56
C GLY A 59 -0.75 -2.18 -8.10
N ALA A 60 -1.47 -2.42 -9.19
CA ALA A 60 -2.41 -1.46 -9.76
C ALA A 60 -3.57 -1.14 -8.79
N ALA A 61 -4.06 -2.12 -8.04
CA ALA A 61 -5.13 -1.93 -7.07
C ALA A 61 -4.67 -1.07 -5.86
N VAL A 62 -3.41 -1.19 -5.42
CA VAL A 62 -2.84 -0.27 -4.43
C VAL A 62 -2.72 1.13 -5.01
N GLU A 63 -2.21 1.27 -6.25
CA GLU A 63 -2.08 2.57 -6.92
C GLU A 63 -3.42 3.30 -7.05
N GLU A 64 -4.48 2.59 -7.45
CA GLU A 64 -5.84 3.14 -7.55
C GLU A 64 -6.31 3.72 -6.21
N ARG A 65 -6.10 2.98 -5.11
CA ARG A 65 -6.47 3.41 -3.76
C ARG A 65 -5.66 4.60 -3.29
N LEU A 66 -4.39 4.68 -3.68
CA LEU A 66 -3.51 5.80 -3.36
C LEU A 66 -3.97 7.11 -4.04
N ARG A 67 -4.52 7.03 -5.26
CA ARG A 67 -5.01 8.23 -5.99
C ARG A 67 -6.27 8.85 -5.39
N ILE A 68 -7.05 8.06 -4.65
CA ILE A 68 -8.35 8.48 -4.07
C ILE A 68 -8.27 8.78 -2.57
N ALA A 69 -7.10 8.58 -1.95
CA ALA A 69 -6.81 8.91 -0.55
C ALA A 69 -6.01 10.22 -0.48
#